data_AF-A0A535XJ09-F1
#
_entry.id   AF-A0A535XJ09-F1
#
_cell.length_a   1.000
_cell.length_b   1.000
_cell.length_c   1.000
_cell.angle_alpha   90.00
_cell.angle_beta   90.00
_cell.angle_gamma   90.00
#
_symmetry.space_group_name_H-M   'P 1'
#
loop_
_entity.id
_entity.type
_entity.pdbx_description
1 polymer ?
#
loop_
_entity_poly.entity_id
_entity_poly.type
_entity_poly.pdbx_seq_one_letter_code
_entity_poly.pdbx_strand_id
1 'polypeptide(L)'
;VIAPGATFDFWRDIGPVTVERGYRYGGAIINGKSEPTGAFAGGICSASTTMFNAALRAGLQMGERWNHYYYISRYPVGLDATVFADGGSVWSMSYTNDTPYPIIIRSFTGYGIVTFSLYSVPNGRTVSFSTPIITNQIAAHDVVQYTTSLPAGVQSRVEGIYNGFDAQVTRYVRDAAGKLIHVDTFYSHYHPVNGLLLIGKAA
;
A
#
# COMPACT_ATOMS: atom_id res chain seq x y z
N VAL A 1 -7.05 16.77 11.27
CA VAL A 1 -6.17 16.89 12.46
C VAL A 1 -6.43 15.68 13.33
N ILE A 2 -5.39 15.06 13.89
CA ILE A 2 -5.51 13.91 14.79
C ILE A 2 -5.12 14.39 16.19
N ALA A 3 -6.09 14.40 17.11
CA ALA A 3 -5.86 14.83 18.49
C ALA A 3 -4.95 13.84 19.25
N PRO A 4 -4.30 14.26 20.34
CA PRO A 4 -3.64 13.34 21.27
C PRO A 4 -4.57 12.20 21.70
N GLY A 5 -4.08 10.97 21.67
CA GLY A 5 -4.83 9.76 21.99
C GLY A 5 -5.82 9.28 20.92
N ALA A 6 -6.07 10.08 19.86
CA ALA A 6 -7.00 9.69 18.81
C ALA A 6 -6.34 8.74 17.79
N THR A 7 -7.12 7.76 17.34
CA THR A 7 -6.77 6.87 16.24
C THR A 7 -7.16 7.52 14.92
N PHE A 8 -6.31 7.44 13.91
CA PHE A 8 -6.67 7.57 12.50
C PHE A 8 -7.05 6.18 11.95
N ASP A 9 -8.18 6.08 11.27
CA ASP A 9 -8.59 4.91 10.50
C ASP A 9 -8.90 5.36 9.07
N PHE A 10 -8.29 4.69 8.09
CA PHE A 10 -8.33 5.14 6.70
C PHE A 10 -9.76 5.26 6.18
N TRP A 11 -10.60 4.24 6.33
CA TRP A 11 -11.96 4.27 5.79
C TRP A 11 -12.85 5.28 6.52
N ARG A 12 -12.72 5.37 7.85
CA ARG A 12 -13.48 6.33 8.64
C ARG A 12 -13.11 7.78 8.30
N ASP A 13 -11.82 8.07 8.18
CA ASP A 13 -11.34 9.46 8.16
C ASP A 13 -11.20 10.07 6.76
N ILE A 14 -11.09 9.26 5.70
CA ILE A 14 -11.25 9.79 4.33
C ILE A 14 -12.71 10.14 4.03
N GLY A 15 -13.64 9.54 4.79
CA GLY A 15 -15.08 9.68 4.62
C GLY A 15 -15.63 8.87 3.44
N PRO A 16 -16.88 9.17 3.01
CA PRO A 16 -17.54 8.40 1.97
C PRO A 16 -16.74 8.38 0.65
N VAL A 17 -16.64 7.21 0.05
CA VAL A 17 -16.06 7.00 -1.27
C VAL A 17 -17.18 7.01 -2.30
N THR A 18 -17.38 8.14 -2.97
CA THR A 18 -18.49 8.33 -3.92
C THR A 18 -18.07 9.13 -5.16
N VAL A 19 -18.81 9.00 -6.26
CA VAL A 19 -18.51 9.72 -7.52
C VAL A 19 -18.56 11.24 -7.30
N GLU A 20 -19.51 11.71 -6.49
CA GLU A 20 -19.75 13.11 -6.14
C GLU A 20 -18.56 13.72 -5.40
N ARG A 21 -17.81 12.90 -4.66
CA ARG A 21 -16.58 13.30 -3.95
C ARG A 21 -15.33 13.15 -4.82
N GLY A 22 -15.50 12.90 -6.12
CA GLY A 22 -14.41 12.90 -7.10
C GLY A 22 -13.76 11.54 -7.32
N TYR A 23 -14.24 10.47 -6.69
CA TYR A 23 -13.70 9.12 -6.90
C TYR A 23 -14.03 8.61 -8.31
N ARG A 24 -13.09 7.86 -8.89
CA ARG A 24 -13.17 7.32 -10.25
C ARG A 24 -12.81 5.84 -10.26
N TYR A 25 -13.16 5.18 -11.36
CA TYR A 25 -12.69 3.83 -11.63
C TYR A 25 -11.21 3.86 -12.02
N GLY A 26 -10.47 2.82 -11.65
CA GLY A 26 -9.07 2.68 -12.00
C GLY A 26 -8.51 1.32 -11.60
N GLY A 27 -7.19 1.28 -11.49
CA GLY A 27 -6.44 0.06 -11.18
C GLY A 27 -6.67 -0.46 -9.76
N ALA A 28 -6.90 -1.75 -9.62
CA ALA A 28 -6.80 -2.48 -8.35
C ALA A 28 -6.23 -3.88 -8.56
N ILE A 29 -6.01 -4.58 -7.45
CA ILE A 29 -5.71 -6.01 -7.43
C ILE A 29 -6.96 -6.72 -6.92
N ILE A 30 -7.58 -7.56 -7.75
CA ILE A 30 -8.80 -8.29 -7.39
C ILE A 30 -8.52 -9.79 -7.62
N ASN A 31 -8.74 -10.61 -6.59
CA ASN A 31 -8.51 -12.06 -6.65
C ASN A 31 -7.12 -12.44 -7.20
N GLY A 32 -6.10 -11.67 -6.80
CA GLY A 32 -4.71 -11.88 -7.21
C GLY A 32 -4.35 -11.46 -8.64
N LYS A 33 -5.24 -10.74 -9.33
CA LYS A 33 -5.01 -10.22 -10.69
C LYS A 33 -5.07 -8.71 -10.75
N SER A 34 -4.30 -8.13 -11.66
CA SER A 34 -4.34 -6.70 -11.96
C SER A 34 -5.60 -6.37 -12.75
N GLU A 35 -6.48 -5.55 -12.18
CA GLU A 35 -7.69 -5.05 -12.81
C GLU A 35 -7.52 -3.55 -13.11
N PRO A 36 -7.13 -3.16 -14.34
CA PRO A 36 -6.65 -1.81 -14.64
C PRO A 36 -7.74 -0.72 -14.63
N THR A 37 -9.00 -1.08 -14.85
CA THR A 37 -10.12 -0.12 -14.98
C THR A 37 -11.39 -0.52 -14.24
N GLY A 38 -11.43 -1.70 -13.62
CA GLY A 38 -12.66 -2.29 -13.09
C GLY A 38 -13.02 -1.87 -11.66
N ALA A 39 -12.06 -1.34 -10.89
CA ALA A 39 -12.26 -1.08 -9.48
C ALA A 39 -12.70 0.36 -9.21
N PHE A 40 -13.84 0.50 -8.55
CA PHE A 40 -14.27 1.79 -8.02
C PHE A 40 -13.28 2.28 -6.96
N ALA A 41 -12.91 3.56 -7.02
CA ALA A 41 -11.79 4.12 -6.26
C ALA A 41 -10.42 3.48 -6.55
N GLY A 42 -10.19 3.07 -7.80
CA GLY A 42 -8.91 2.54 -8.24
C GLY A 42 -7.73 3.48 -7.90
N GLY A 43 -6.64 2.89 -7.42
CA GLY A 43 -5.47 3.63 -6.94
C GLY A 43 -5.51 4.07 -5.47
N ILE A 44 -6.61 3.87 -4.75
CA ILE A 44 -6.77 4.27 -3.33
C ILE A 44 -5.71 3.64 -2.40
N CYS A 45 -5.26 2.42 -2.69
CA CYS A 45 -4.21 1.76 -1.91
C CYS A 45 -2.87 2.52 -1.95
N SER A 46 -2.63 3.33 -2.98
CA SER A 46 -1.45 4.21 -3.03
C SER A 46 -1.55 5.30 -1.95
N ALA A 47 -2.74 5.86 -1.72
CA ALA A 47 -2.94 6.82 -0.65
C ALA A 47 -2.79 6.16 0.73
N SER A 48 -3.38 4.98 0.94
CA SER A 48 -3.21 4.23 2.20
C SER A 48 -1.74 3.90 2.47
N THR A 49 -1.03 3.35 1.48
CA THR A 49 0.39 2.99 1.65
C THR A 49 1.28 4.21 1.91
N THR A 50 1.03 5.33 1.25
CA THR A 50 1.78 6.57 1.51
C THR A 50 1.49 7.11 2.92
N MET A 51 0.23 7.10 3.37
CA MET A 51 -0.13 7.53 4.71
C MET A 51 0.47 6.61 5.78
N PHE A 52 0.38 5.29 5.59
CA PHE A 52 1.01 4.29 6.45
C PHE A 52 2.50 4.58 6.61
N ASN A 53 3.23 4.74 5.51
CA ASN A 53 4.67 5.00 5.57
C ASN A 53 5.02 6.34 6.24
N ALA A 54 4.16 7.35 6.11
CA ALA A 54 4.33 8.63 6.79
C ALA A 54 4.12 8.52 8.31
N ALA A 55 3.02 7.89 8.75
CA ALA A 55 2.76 7.63 10.17
C ALA A 55 3.81 6.71 10.80
N LEU A 56 4.23 5.69 10.05
CA LEU A 56 5.26 4.74 10.45
C LEU A 56 6.60 5.44 10.71
N ARG A 57 7.01 6.37 9.83
CA ARG A 57 8.24 7.17 9.97
C ARG A 57 8.12 8.30 10.98
N ALA A 58 6.92 8.77 11.26
CA ALA A 58 6.65 9.71 12.36
C ALA A 58 6.72 9.04 13.74
N GLY A 59 6.89 7.71 13.81
CA GLY A 59 7.03 6.98 15.07
C GLY A 59 5.73 6.89 15.87
N LEU A 60 4.58 6.93 15.18
CA LEU A 60 3.26 6.77 15.79
C LEU A 60 2.98 5.30 16.10
N GLN A 61 2.10 5.03 17.06
CA GLN A 61 1.63 3.68 17.36
C GLN A 61 0.83 3.13 16.17
N MET A 62 1.29 2.05 15.54
CA MET A 62 0.58 1.46 14.40
C MET A 62 -0.60 0.61 14.87
N GLY A 63 -1.64 0.53 14.04
CA GLY A 63 -2.80 -0.33 14.23
C GLY A 63 -2.90 -1.36 13.12
N GLU A 64 -4.08 -1.43 12.50
CA GLU A 64 -4.37 -2.36 11.40
C GLU A 64 -3.49 -2.07 10.18
N ARG A 65 -3.01 -3.14 9.55
CA ARG A 65 -2.25 -3.09 8.31
C ARG A 65 -2.39 -4.42 7.56
N TRP A 66 -2.60 -4.33 6.24
CA TRP A 66 -2.62 -5.46 5.32
C TRP A 66 -1.64 -5.22 4.17
N ASN A 67 -0.85 -6.21 3.77
CA ASN A 67 -0.03 -6.12 2.56
C ASN A 67 -0.85 -6.40 1.30
N HIS A 68 -0.40 -5.90 0.15
CA HIS A 68 -0.96 -6.25 -1.15
C HIS A 68 -0.68 -7.72 -1.47
N TYR A 69 -1.51 -8.30 -2.34
CA TYR A 69 -1.38 -9.67 -2.80
C TYR A 69 -0.01 -9.97 -3.44
N TYR A 70 0.52 -9.04 -4.24
CA TYR A 70 1.85 -9.12 -4.84
C TYR A 70 2.66 -7.85 -4.51
N TYR A 71 3.99 -7.97 -4.52
CA TYR A 71 4.85 -6.83 -4.20
C TYR A 71 4.85 -5.79 -5.33
N ILE A 72 4.64 -4.53 -4.95
CA ILE A 72 4.71 -3.39 -5.85
C ILE A 72 6.03 -2.64 -5.58
N SER A 73 6.94 -2.68 -6.55
CA SER A 73 8.33 -2.22 -6.42
C SER A 73 8.54 -0.75 -6.05
N ARG A 74 7.51 0.09 -6.16
CA ARG A 74 7.56 1.50 -5.73
C ARG A 74 7.47 1.67 -4.20
N TYR A 75 7.14 0.63 -3.45
CA TYR A 75 7.06 0.66 -2.00
C TYR A 75 8.29 0.02 -1.36
N PRO A 76 8.74 0.47 -0.18
CA PRO A 76 9.76 -0.25 0.56
C PRO A 76 9.31 -1.69 0.82
N VAL A 77 10.22 -2.65 0.67
CA VAL A 77 9.94 -4.08 0.85
C VAL A 77 9.29 -4.33 2.20
N GLY A 78 8.14 -5.01 2.21
CA GLY A 78 7.42 -5.37 3.44
C GLY A 78 6.65 -4.24 4.13
N LEU A 79 6.66 -3.01 3.59
CA LEU A 79 6.07 -1.81 4.21
C LEU A 79 5.00 -1.17 3.33
N ASP A 80 4.11 -1.97 2.78
CA ASP A 80 2.91 -1.54 2.06
C ASP A 80 1.65 -1.74 2.91
N ALA A 81 0.61 -0.95 2.65
CA ALA A 81 -0.67 -1.03 3.36
C ALA A 81 -1.83 -0.91 2.37
N THR A 82 -2.35 -2.04 1.91
CA THR A 82 -3.56 -2.08 1.08
C THR A 82 -4.80 -1.83 1.95
N VAL A 83 -5.83 -1.28 1.33
CA VAL A 83 -7.16 -1.13 1.93
C VAL A 83 -8.18 -1.69 0.98
N PHE A 84 -9.20 -2.33 1.53
CA PHE A 84 -10.28 -2.94 0.77
C PHE A 84 -11.58 -2.83 1.56
N ALA A 85 -12.69 -2.61 0.86
CA ALA A 85 -14.01 -2.63 1.45
C ALA A 85 -15.00 -3.16 0.42
N ASP A 86 -15.54 -4.35 0.68
CA ASP A 86 -16.72 -4.88 -0.01
C ASP A 86 -17.79 -5.24 1.01
N GLY A 87 -19.02 -5.54 0.56
CA GLY A 87 -20.19 -5.78 1.41
C GLY A 87 -20.09 -6.93 2.43
N GLY A 88 -18.91 -7.53 2.65
CA GLY A 88 -18.64 -8.50 3.72
C GLY A 88 -17.23 -8.43 4.33
N SER A 89 -16.25 -7.77 3.71
CA SER A 89 -14.87 -7.67 4.21
C SER A 89 -14.34 -6.23 4.17
N VAL A 90 -13.73 -5.79 5.27
CA VAL A 90 -13.05 -4.50 5.36
C VAL A 90 -11.62 -4.72 5.82
N TRP A 91 -10.67 -4.34 4.98
CA TRP A 91 -9.25 -4.20 5.32
C TRP A 91 -8.94 -2.71 5.38
N SER A 92 -8.52 -2.24 6.55
CA SER A 92 -8.19 -0.85 6.78
C SER A 92 -6.69 -0.65 7.00
N MET A 93 -6.32 0.61 7.23
CA MET A 93 -5.02 1.02 7.71
C MET A 93 -5.22 2.05 8.81
N SER A 94 -4.68 1.80 10.00
CA SER A 94 -4.87 2.67 11.16
C SER A 94 -3.61 2.89 11.97
N TYR A 95 -3.59 4.01 12.70
CA TYR A 95 -2.53 4.36 13.66
C TYR A 95 -3.08 5.29 14.72
N THR A 96 -2.49 5.29 15.91
CA THR A 96 -2.89 6.17 17.02
C THR A 96 -1.86 7.26 17.23
N ASN A 97 -2.33 8.51 17.39
CA ASN A 97 -1.49 9.60 17.88
C ASN A 97 -1.27 9.42 19.38
N ASP A 98 -0.29 8.61 19.74
CA ASP A 98 0.12 8.37 21.13
C ASP A 98 1.07 9.46 21.67
N THR A 99 1.11 10.63 21.00
CA THR A 99 1.90 11.80 21.43
C THR A 99 1.01 12.81 22.17
N PRO A 100 1.57 13.69 23.01
CA PRO A 100 0.78 14.68 23.74
C PRO A 100 0.32 15.87 22.87
N TYR A 101 0.69 15.91 21.58
CA TYR A 101 0.43 17.05 20.70
C TYR A 101 -0.42 16.65 19.49
N PRO A 102 -1.29 17.54 18.99
CA PRO A 102 -2.08 17.26 17.80
C PRO A 102 -1.20 17.10 16.56
N ILE A 103 -1.60 16.19 15.67
CA ILE A 103 -0.97 16.01 14.36
C ILE A 103 -1.83 16.63 13.27
N ILE A 104 -1.25 17.55 12.51
CA ILE A 104 -1.86 18.10 11.31
C ILE A 104 -1.39 17.29 10.12
N ILE A 105 -2.34 16.76 9.36
CA ILE A 105 -2.08 16.06 8.10
C ILE A 105 -2.36 17.05 6.97
N ARG A 106 -1.36 17.28 6.12
CA ARG A 106 -1.52 18.00 4.86
C ARG A 106 -1.33 17.02 3.72
N SER A 107 -2.27 17.01 2.79
CA SER A 107 -2.17 16.22 1.55
C SER A 107 -1.87 17.13 0.37
N PHE A 108 -1.11 16.61 -0.58
CA PHE A 108 -0.91 17.19 -1.90
C PHE A 108 -1.01 16.10 -2.95
N THR A 109 -1.57 16.45 -4.11
CA THR A 109 -1.71 15.53 -5.25
C THR A 109 -1.23 16.22 -6.53
N GLY A 110 -0.45 15.50 -7.33
CA GLY A 110 -0.06 15.88 -8.69
C GLY A 110 -0.20 14.69 -9.64
N TYR A 111 0.30 14.83 -10.87
CA TYR A 111 0.26 13.75 -11.87
C TYR A 111 0.88 12.45 -11.33
N GLY A 112 0.03 11.47 -10.97
CA GLY A 112 0.45 10.16 -10.47
C GLY A 112 1.06 10.14 -9.07
N ILE A 113 1.06 11.25 -8.34
CA ILE A 113 1.74 11.37 -7.03
C ILE A 113 0.74 11.83 -5.97
N VAL A 114 0.74 11.14 -4.83
CA VAL A 114 0.12 11.59 -3.58
C VAL A 114 1.21 11.79 -2.54
N THR A 115 1.14 12.88 -1.80
CA THR A 115 2.06 13.22 -0.72
C THR A 115 1.26 13.53 0.54
N PHE A 116 1.68 12.94 1.65
CA PHE A 116 1.18 13.29 2.99
C PHE A 116 2.32 13.86 3.83
N SER A 117 2.09 15.02 4.43
CA SER A 117 3.00 15.63 5.40
C SER A 117 2.30 15.67 6.75
N LEU A 118 2.96 15.12 7.77
CA LEU A 118 2.50 15.12 9.16
C LEU A 118 3.28 16.19 9.92
N TYR A 119 2.58 17.16 10.50
CA TYR A 119 3.16 18.23 11.32
C TYR A 119 2.67 18.09 12.76
N SER A 120 3.59 18.23 13.71
CA SER A 120 3.30 18.26 15.15
C SER A 120 4.40 19.03 15.87
N VAL A 121 4.25 19.23 17.17
CA VAL A 121 5.32 19.76 18.03
C VAL A 121 6.44 18.70 18.12
N PRO A 122 7.71 19.09 17.94
CA PRO A 122 8.83 18.17 18.13
C PRO A 122 8.78 17.49 19.50
N ASN A 123 8.83 16.16 19.52
CA ASN A 123 8.75 15.34 20.73
C ASN A 123 10.02 14.50 20.98
N GLY A 124 11.05 14.68 20.15
CA GLY A 124 12.34 13.99 20.25
C GLY A 124 12.30 12.50 19.92
N ARG A 125 11.19 11.96 19.38
CA ARG A 125 11.14 10.56 18.95
C ARG A 125 12.11 10.30 17.81
N THR A 126 12.72 9.12 17.83
CA THR A 126 13.56 8.61 16.73
C THR A 126 13.01 7.29 16.23
N VAL A 127 13.15 7.04 14.92
CA VAL A 127 12.66 5.83 14.27
C VAL A 127 13.81 5.18 13.51
N SER A 128 13.98 3.87 13.68
CA SER A 128 14.89 3.06 12.87
C SER A 128 14.19 1.78 12.39
N PHE A 129 14.75 1.17 11.35
CA PHE A 129 14.24 -0.05 10.74
C PHE A 129 15.34 -1.10 10.65
N SER A 130 14.98 -2.37 10.77
CA SER A 130 15.86 -3.47 10.38
C SER A 130 16.04 -3.50 8.86
N THR A 131 17.09 -4.16 8.39
CA THR A 131 17.12 -4.64 7.00
C THR A 131 15.95 -5.61 6.80
N PRO A 132 15.20 -5.53 5.67
CA PRO A 132 14.19 -6.52 5.36
C PRO A 132 14.78 -7.92 5.25
N ILE A 133 14.16 -8.89 5.92
CA ILE A 133 14.46 -10.31 5.76
C ILE A 133 13.52 -10.84 4.68
N ILE A 134 14.08 -11.42 3.62
CA ILE A 134 13.32 -11.99 2.50
C ILE A 134 13.50 -13.51 2.48
N THR A 135 12.40 -14.25 2.51
CA THR A 135 12.38 -15.72 2.48
C THR A 135 11.36 -16.23 1.45
N ASN A 136 11.33 -17.55 1.23
CA ASN A 136 10.32 -18.23 0.40
C ASN A 136 10.13 -17.60 -1.00
N GLN A 137 11.24 -17.28 -1.66
CA GLN A 137 11.21 -16.64 -2.98
C GLN A 137 10.71 -17.63 -4.04
N ILE A 138 9.71 -17.21 -4.81
CA ILE A 138 9.11 -17.96 -5.90
C ILE A 138 9.16 -17.09 -7.16
N ALA A 139 9.92 -17.54 -8.15
CA ALA A 139 9.99 -16.86 -9.44
C ALA A 139 8.66 -17.00 -10.18
N ALA A 140 8.13 -15.88 -10.67
CA ALA A 140 7.05 -15.89 -11.64
C ALA A 140 7.61 -16.10 -13.05
N HIS A 141 6.77 -16.63 -13.93
CA HIS A 141 7.10 -16.78 -15.35
C HIS A 141 6.18 -15.94 -16.22
N ASP A 142 6.65 -15.63 -17.43
CA ASP A 142 5.86 -14.92 -18.43
C ASP A 142 5.20 -15.89 -19.41
N VAL A 143 3.91 -15.73 -19.64
CA VAL A 143 3.13 -16.54 -20.59
C VAL A 143 2.87 -15.69 -21.83
N VAL A 144 3.32 -16.17 -22.98
CA VAL A 144 3.00 -15.58 -24.29
C VAL A 144 1.85 -16.36 -24.91
N GLN A 145 0.77 -15.66 -25.24
CA GLN A 145 -0.40 -16.24 -25.90
C GLN A 145 -0.70 -15.51 -27.21
N TYR A 146 -0.73 -16.26 -28.31
CA TYR A 146 -1.15 -15.72 -29.60
C TYR A 146 -2.67 -15.63 -29.68
N THR A 147 -3.19 -14.51 -30.18
CA THR A 147 -4.64 -14.24 -30.28
C THR A 147 -5.02 -13.61 -31.60
N THR A 148 -6.25 -13.84 -32.07
CA THR A 148 -6.86 -13.12 -33.20
C THR A 148 -7.62 -11.87 -32.75
N SER A 149 -7.75 -11.62 -31.44
CA SER A 149 -8.40 -10.43 -30.88
C SER A 149 -7.55 -9.16 -31.00
N LEU A 150 -6.31 -9.27 -31.45
CA LEU A 150 -5.39 -8.16 -31.70
C LEU A 150 -4.89 -8.23 -33.15
N PRO A 151 -4.61 -7.09 -33.81
CA PRO A 151 -3.98 -7.08 -35.12
C PRO A 151 -2.63 -7.82 -35.10
N ALA A 152 -2.28 -8.47 -36.21
CA ALA A 152 -1.04 -9.26 -36.30
C ALA A 152 0.19 -8.43 -35.86
N GLY A 153 0.99 -8.99 -34.95
CA GLY A 153 2.17 -8.35 -34.37
C GLY A 153 1.90 -7.34 -33.25
N VAL A 154 0.65 -6.92 -33.02
CA VAL A 154 0.31 -6.03 -31.89
C VAL A 154 0.40 -6.80 -30.58
N GLN A 155 1.07 -6.21 -29.59
CA GLN A 155 1.23 -6.80 -28.27
C GLN A 155 0.39 -6.07 -27.23
N SER A 156 -0.18 -6.83 -26.29
CA SER A 156 -0.90 -6.27 -25.14
C SER A 156 -0.54 -7.04 -23.88
N ARG A 157 0.02 -6.33 -22.89
CA ARG A 157 0.31 -6.87 -21.56
C ARG A 157 -0.97 -6.89 -20.74
N VAL A 158 -1.51 -8.08 -20.50
CA VAL A 158 -2.75 -8.26 -19.72
C VAL A 158 -2.46 -8.38 -18.24
N GLU A 159 -1.39 -9.08 -17.87
CA GLU A 159 -0.98 -9.25 -16.48
C GLU A 159 0.52 -9.06 -16.33
N GLY A 160 0.93 -8.35 -15.28
CA GLY A 160 2.33 -8.10 -14.94
C GLY A 160 3.02 -9.36 -14.40
N ILE A 161 4.35 -9.33 -14.35
CA ILE A 161 5.15 -10.44 -13.81
C ILE A 161 5.64 -10.01 -12.43
N TYR A 162 5.23 -10.72 -11.39
CA TYR A 162 5.59 -10.40 -10.01
C TYR A 162 6.08 -11.66 -9.30
N ASN A 163 7.33 -11.66 -8.85
CA ASN A 163 7.86 -12.77 -8.03
C ASN A 163 7.19 -12.78 -6.66
N GLY A 164 6.92 -13.97 -6.14
CA GLY A 164 6.44 -14.17 -4.78
C GLY A 164 7.59 -14.26 -3.79
N PHE A 165 7.36 -13.84 -2.55
CA PHE A 165 8.28 -13.97 -1.43
C PHE A 165 7.60 -13.55 -0.12
N ASP A 166 8.18 -13.96 1.00
CA ASP A 166 7.85 -13.42 2.32
C ASP A 166 8.84 -12.33 2.71
N ALA A 167 8.33 -11.26 3.32
CA ALA A 167 9.13 -10.17 3.86
C ALA A 167 8.83 -9.93 5.33
N GLN A 168 9.89 -9.74 6.11
CA GLN A 168 9.81 -9.31 7.50
C GLN A 168 10.63 -8.02 7.69
N VAL A 169 10.04 -7.00 8.30
CA VAL A 169 10.71 -5.74 8.67
C VAL A 169 10.32 -5.36 10.09
N THR A 170 11.31 -5.05 10.93
CA THR A 170 11.05 -4.53 12.28
C THR A 170 11.33 -3.04 12.35
N ARG A 171 10.38 -2.28 12.89
CA ARG A 171 10.54 -0.86 13.26
C ARG A 171 10.82 -0.75 14.75
N TYR A 172 11.74 0.15 15.11
CA TYR A 172 12.00 0.56 16.49
C TYR A 172 11.73 2.05 16.64
N VAL A 173 10.96 2.43 17.66
CA VAL A 173 10.74 3.83 18.02
C VAL A 173 11.24 4.09 19.43
N ARG A 174 12.08 5.11 19.58
CA ARG A 174 12.59 5.55 20.88
C ARG A 174 12.11 6.96 21.19
N ASP A 175 11.86 7.26 22.46
CA ASP A 175 11.57 8.61 22.92
C ASP A 175 12.83 9.49 23.01
N ALA A 176 12.66 10.74 23.44
CA ALA A 176 13.75 11.71 23.58
C ALA A 176 14.85 11.29 24.59
N ALA A 177 14.51 10.41 25.55
CA ALA A 177 15.46 9.85 26.50
C ALA A 177 16.14 8.56 25.98
N GLY A 178 15.81 8.13 24.76
CA GLY A 178 16.33 6.92 24.13
C GLY A 178 15.62 5.63 24.57
N LYS A 179 14.57 5.73 25.40
CA LYS A 179 13.78 4.57 25.83
C LYS A 179 12.99 4.04 24.65
N LEU A 180 13.04 2.72 24.45
CA LEU A 180 12.26 2.03 23.43
C LEU A 180 10.77 2.07 23.82
N ILE A 181 9.93 2.65 22.96
CA ILE A 181 8.50 2.85 23.21
C ILE A 181 7.61 2.06 22.23
N HIS A 182 8.11 1.75 21.03
CA HIS A 182 7.43 0.84 20.09
C HIS A 182 8.43 -0.11 19.43
N VAL A 183 7.99 -1.36 19.25
CA VAL A 183 8.66 -2.38 18.43
C VAL A 183 7.59 -3.06 17.60
N ASP A 184 7.61 -2.84 16.29
CA ASP A 184 6.61 -3.38 15.38
C ASP A 184 7.31 -4.28 14.37
N THR A 185 6.89 -5.54 14.29
CA THR A 185 7.39 -6.45 13.25
C THR A 185 6.29 -6.69 12.23
N PHE A 186 6.53 -6.21 11.00
CA PHE A 186 5.63 -6.37 9.87
C PHE A 186 6.01 -7.63 9.10
N TYR A 187 5.04 -8.52 8.93
CA TYR A 187 5.12 -9.68 8.07
C TYR A 187 4.28 -9.41 6.82
N SER A 188 4.82 -9.75 5.66
CA SER A 188 4.11 -9.62 4.38
C SER A 188 4.33 -10.88 3.56
N HIS A 189 3.24 -11.48 3.11
CA HIS A 189 3.26 -12.61 2.18
C HIS A 189 2.86 -12.12 0.80
N TYR A 190 3.81 -12.09 -0.14
CA TYR A 190 3.54 -11.72 -1.52
C TYR A 190 3.47 -12.98 -2.40
N HIS A 191 2.33 -13.17 -3.04
CA HIS A 191 2.12 -14.27 -3.98
C HIS A 191 2.80 -13.98 -5.32
N PRO A 192 3.32 -15.02 -6.00
CA PRO A 192 3.77 -14.86 -7.37
C PRO A 192 2.57 -14.65 -8.30
N VAL A 193 2.76 -13.81 -9.32
CA VAL A 193 1.80 -13.59 -10.40
C VAL A 193 2.53 -13.76 -11.71
N ASN A 194 2.09 -14.76 -12.49
CA ASN A 194 2.63 -15.02 -13.82
C ASN A 194 2.13 -13.97 -14.80
N GLY A 195 3.04 -13.50 -15.65
CA GLY A 195 2.69 -12.52 -16.67
C GLY A 195 1.85 -13.15 -17.78
N LEU A 196 1.04 -12.30 -18.42
CA LEU A 196 0.35 -12.65 -19.66
C LEU A 196 0.59 -11.58 -20.72
N LEU A 197 1.28 -11.95 -21.79
CA LEU A 197 1.46 -11.15 -22.99
C LEU A 197 0.64 -11.73 -24.13
N LEU A 198 -0.33 -10.96 -24.61
CA LEU A 198 -1.03 -11.29 -25.84
C LEU A 198 -0.25 -10.77 -27.04
N ILE A 199 -0.07 -11.61 -28.06
CA ILE A 199 0.48 -11.22 -29.37
C ILE A 199 -0.54 -11.52 -30.45
N GLY A 200 -0.92 -10.50 -31.22
CA GLY A 200 -1.83 -10.66 -32.34
C GLY A 200 -1.24 -11.57 -33.43
N LYS A 201 -2.03 -12.50 -33.95
CA LYS A 201 -1.72 -13.31 -35.12
C LYS A 201 -2.82 -13.17 -36.18
N ALA A 202 -2.47 -13.46 -37.43
CA ALA A 202 -3.45 -13.60 -38.49
C ALA A 202 -4.43 -14.74 -38.16
N ALA A 203 -5.67 -14.60 -38.65
CA ALA A 203 -6.70 -15.63 -38.56
C ALA A 203 -6.32 -16.87 -39.38
#